data_AF-A0A259DHJ9-F1
#
_entry.id   AF-A0A259DHJ9-F1
#
_cell.length_a   1.000
_cell.length_b   1.000
_cell.length_c   1.000
_cell.angle_alpha   90.00
_cell.angle_beta   90.00
_cell.angle_gamma   90.00
#
_symmetry.space_group_name_H-M   'P 1'
#
loop_
_entity.id
_entity.type
_entity.pdbx_description
1 polymer ?
#
loop_
_entity_poly.entity_id
_entity_poly.type
_entity_poly.pdbx_seq_one_letter_code
_entity_poly.pdbx_strand_id
1 'polypeptide(L)'
;WSPDATYLSFKAGDNFWSHSHLDQGAFTLYKGGELAIDSGFYGPKYGSDHHMNYTYQSIAHNLVTVTDPDDDAPSSGKNVVSIANDGGQRRIGSGWGLESAPIDRNDWLEQRTLYHTGTMQRYFEGHDSVVAVADTTPAYTNAQSGSGEFSHRTRRVERMWRTLIYDRASDVVIVRDLVKSSRAEFRKRWLLHTQTEPSIDGQRFSVTLPADAARRQSGGSLNVEVLFPEQARLEKIGGAGAEFFVDGKNYDENGTLASAIRKKGQPTEAGNWRMEVSPPAAQEHDEFLVVLIPRTASSSSSPRIRKLVAGQQHGVEIMTEAGTRRWWFTADRNGVRLEAGAVNEAIFPLREEEETTRWQRFQAWWHRARS
;
A
#
# COMPACT_ATOMS: atom_id res chain seq x y z
N TRP A 1 -0.54 24.19 -1.58
CA TRP A 1 -0.31 24.15 -0.12
C TRP A 1 -1.29 25.09 0.56
N SER A 2 -2.33 24.55 1.18
CA SER A 2 -3.35 25.27 1.96
C SER A 2 -3.70 24.44 3.20
N PRO A 3 -4.37 25.02 4.22
CA PRO A 3 -4.81 24.26 5.40
C PRO A 3 -5.73 23.08 5.08
N ASP A 4 -6.49 23.16 3.98
CA ASP A 4 -7.43 22.11 3.53
C ASP A 4 -6.84 21.18 2.46
N ALA A 5 -5.54 21.30 2.17
CA ALA A 5 -4.87 20.49 1.17
C ALA A 5 -4.87 19.01 1.56
N THR A 6 -5.11 18.16 0.58
CA THR A 6 -4.91 16.71 0.70
C THR A 6 -3.42 16.42 0.52
N TYR A 7 -2.84 15.70 1.46
CA TYR A 7 -1.48 15.19 1.37
C TYR A 7 -1.53 13.66 1.30
N LEU A 8 -1.02 13.12 0.19
CA LEU A 8 -0.97 11.70 -0.09
C LEU A 8 0.49 11.30 -0.26
N SER A 9 0.95 10.32 0.50
CA SER A 9 2.24 9.67 0.26
C SER A 9 2.03 8.32 -0.40
N PHE A 10 2.99 7.87 -1.21
CA PHE A 10 3.02 6.54 -1.80
C PHE A 10 4.47 6.12 -2.02
N LYS A 11 4.79 4.87 -1.69
CA LYS A 11 6.14 4.33 -1.78
C LYS A 11 6.15 3.05 -2.59
N ALA A 12 7.04 2.95 -3.58
CA ALA A 12 7.37 1.71 -4.25
C ALA A 12 8.77 1.80 -4.87
N GLY A 13 9.65 0.85 -4.57
CA GLY A 13 11.00 0.81 -5.09
C GLY A 13 11.88 -0.21 -4.39
N ASP A 14 13.17 0.02 -4.46
CA ASP A 14 14.20 -0.78 -3.80
C ASP A 14 14.23 -0.55 -2.28
N ASN A 15 14.63 -1.58 -1.53
CA ASN A 15 14.97 -1.46 -0.12
C ASN A 15 16.46 -1.10 0.00
N PHE A 16 16.77 -0.03 0.73
CA PHE A 16 18.13 0.49 0.86
C PHE A 16 18.72 0.30 2.26
N TRP A 17 18.15 -0.59 3.09
CA TRP A 17 18.53 -0.71 4.51
C TRP A 17 18.22 0.62 5.26
N SER A 18 18.64 0.90 6.50
CA SER A 18 18.41 0.13 7.73
C SER A 18 16.96 0.30 8.19
N HIS A 19 16.53 1.54 8.46
CA HIS A 19 15.23 1.87 9.04
C HIS A 19 14.07 1.87 8.03
N SER A 20 14.22 1.13 6.92
CA SER A 20 13.17 0.98 5.90
C SER A 20 12.25 -0.17 6.28
N HIS A 21 10.98 0.13 6.56
CA HIS A 21 9.98 -0.90 6.87
C HIS A 21 9.64 -1.79 5.67
N LEU A 22 8.90 -2.87 5.92
CA LEU A 22 8.39 -3.79 4.91
C LEU A 22 7.09 -3.26 4.30
N ASP A 23 7.17 -2.10 3.65
CA ASP A 23 6.06 -1.20 3.34
C ASP A 23 5.92 -0.88 1.83
N GLN A 24 6.47 -1.71 0.94
CA GLN A 24 6.42 -1.41 -0.50
C GLN A 24 4.99 -1.47 -1.04
N GLY A 25 4.56 -0.38 -1.66
CA GLY A 25 3.19 -0.17 -2.10
C GLY A 25 2.32 0.53 -1.06
N ALA A 26 2.81 0.84 0.15
CA ALA A 26 2.04 1.56 1.15
C ALA A 26 1.76 3.01 0.73
N PHE A 27 0.65 3.55 1.25
CA PHE A 27 0.28 4.96 1.11
C PHE A 27 -0.20 5.53 2.45
N THR A 28 -0.15 6.84 2.61
CA THR A 28 -0.81 7.55 3.73
C THR A 28 -1.63 8.71 3.19
N LEU A 29 -2.71 9.07 3.87
CA LEU A 29 -3.63 10.11 3.42
C LEU A 29 -3.97 11.05 4.58
N TYR A 30 -3.68 12.33 4.40
CA TYR A 30 -3.97 13.38 5.35
C TYR A 30 -4.87 14.44 4.71
N LYS A 31 -5.95 14.82 5.41
CA LYS A 31 -6.79 15.98 5.08
C LYS A 31 -7.55 16.43 6.33
N GLY A 32 -7.19 17.59 6.87
CA GLY A 32 -7.70 18.08 8.17
C GLY A 32 -7.23 17.26 9.40
N GLY A 33 -6.61 16.11 9.16
CA GLY A 33 -6.07 15.14 10.12
C GLY A 33 -5.60 13.88 9.38
N GLU A 34 -5.04 12.94 10.13
CA GLU A 34 -4.40 11.70 9.66
C GLU A 34 -5.42 10.58 9.31
N LEU A 35 -6.07 10.70 8.15
CA LEU A 35 -7.19 9.84 7.73
C LEU A 35 -6.78 8.39 7.40
N ALA A 36 -5.63 8.19 6.77
CA ALA A 36 -5.01 6.88 6.58
C ALA A 36 -3.54 6.95 7.01
N ILE A 37 -3.19 6.16 8.02
CA ILE A 37 -1.91 6.29 8.73
C ILE A 37 -0.94 5.16 8.40
N ASP A 38 0.33 5.40 8.72
CA ASP A 38 1.33 4.36 8.90
C ASP A 38 1.33 3.96 10.39
N SER A 39 0.93 2.74 10.70
CA SER A 39 0.51 2.35 12.05
C SER A 39 1.68 1.91 12.94
N GLY A 40 1.46 2.10 14.23
CA GLY A 40 2.26 1.64 15.34
C GLY A 40 3.30 2.67 15.78
N PHE A 41 4.14 2.27 16.71
CA PHE A 41 5.09 3.13 17.39
C PHE A 41 6.48 2.54 17.37
N TYR A 42 7.46 3.25 16.81
CA TYR A 42 8.85 2.76 16.75
C TYR A 42 9.45 2.37 18.11
N GLY A 43 9.03 3.01 19.21
CA GLY A 43 9.59 2.76 20.54
C GLY A 43 9.03 1.50 21.24
N PRO A 44 9.51 1.18 22.47
CA PRO A 44 10.50 1.91 23.27
C PRO A 44 11.96 1.64 22.88
N LYS A 45 12.25 0.62 22.08
CA LYS A 45 13.60 0.28 21.61
C LYS A 45 13.54 -0.36 20.21
N TYR A 46 14.60 -0.16 19.44
CA TYR A 46 14.80 -0.95 18.22
C TYR A 46 14.85 -2.44 18.54
N GLY A 47 14.19 -3.26 17.73
CA GLY A 47 14.13 -4.71 17.92
C GLY A 47 13.25 -5.17 19.09
N SER A 48 12.35 -4.31 19.59
CA SER A 48 11.31 -4.73 20.53
C SER A 48 10.30 -5.69 19.89
N ASP A 49 9.44 -6.29 20.69
CA ASP A 49 8.43 -7.24 20.19
C ASP A 49 7.45 -6.52 19.25
N HIS A 50 6.95 -5.35 19.65
CA HIS A 50 6.11 -4.50 18.80
C HIS A 50 6.83 -4.03 17.54
N HIS A 51 8.13 -3.71 17.63
CA HIS A 51 8.90 -3.33 16.45
C HIS A 51 8.95 -4.47 15.43
N MET A 52 9.41 -5.64 15.86
CA MET A 52 9.67 -6.76 14.95
C MET A 52 8.40 -7.49 14.50
N ASN A 53 7.32 -7.48 15.27
CA ASN A 53 6.09 -8.20 14.95
C ASN A 53 4.95 -7.33 14.42
N TYR A 54 5.05 -6.00 14.53
CA TYR A 54 4.02 -5.09 14.07
C TYR A 54 4.56 -3.94 13.22
N THR A 55 5.21 -2.93 13.81
CA THR A 55 5.52 -1.69 13.07
C THR A 55 6.42 -1.88 11.88
N TYR A 56 7.38 -2.79 11.98
CA TYR A 56 8.32 -3.07 10.89
C TYR A 56 7.73 -3.98 9.81
N GLN A 57 6.60 -4.63 10.11
CA GLN A 57 5.91 -5.61 9.28
C GLN A 57 4.86 -4.96 8.37
N SER A 58 4.53 -5.63 7.27
CA SER A 58 3.60 -5.10 6.27
C SER A 58 2.19 -4.89 6.81
N ILE A 59 1.78 -5.68 7.81
CA ILE A 59 0.47 -5.56 8.49
C ILE A 59 0.24 -4.24 9.22
N ALA A 60 1.26 -3.40 9.41
CA ALA A 60 1.12 -2.05 9.97
C ALA A 60 0.89 -0.96 8.90
N HIS A 61 0.86 -1.33 7.62
CA HIS A 61 0.87 -0.40 6.50
C HIS A 61 -0.36 -0.57 5.58
N ASN A 62 -0.73 0.50 4.87
CA ASN A 62 -1.87 0.49 3.94
C ASN A 62 -1.52 -0.19 2.61
N LEU A 63 -1.43 -1.53 2.60
CA LEU A 63 -1.03 -2.37 1.47
C LEU A 63 -1.86 -3.66 1.42
N VAL A 64 -1.48 -4.62 0.56
CA VAL A 64 -2.11 -5.94 0.51
C VAL A 64 -1.21 -7.01 1.15
N THR A 65 -1.75 -7.84 2.04
CA THR A 65 -1.08 -9.04 2.55
C THR A 65 -1.64 -10.29 1.89
N VAL A 66 -0.80 -11.32 1.72
CA VAL A 66 -1.15 -12.64 1.23
C VAL A 66 -0.59 -13.66 2.22
N THR A 67 -1.48 -14.36 2.94
CA THR A 67 -1.10 -15.27 4.02
C THR A 67 -1.11 -16.69 3.53
N ASP A 68 0.06 -17.30 3.51
CA ASP A 68 0.25 -18.74 3.42
C ASP A 68 0.36 -19.28 4.86
N PRO A 69 -0.53 -20.18 5.31
CA PRO A 69 -0.47 -20.72 6.67
C PRO A 69 0.82 -21.48 6.96
N ASP A 70 1.51 -21.97 5.92
CA ASP A 70 2.78 -22.72 6.05
C ASP A 70 4.02 -21.80 6.01
N ASP A 71 3.83 -20.47 5.98
CA ASP A 71 4.91 -19.48 6.05
C ASP A 71 5.31 -19.17 7.51
N ASP A 72 5.78 -20.20 8.21
CA ASP A 72 6.01 -20.24 9.65
C ASP A 72 7.48 -20.46 10.06
N ALA A 73 8.41 -20.41 9.10
CA ALA A 73 9.79 -20.75 9.38
C ALA A 73 10.42 -19.84 10.45
N PRO A 74 11.16 -20.43 11.42
CA PRO A 74 11.79 -19.68 12.49
C PRO A 74 12.98 -18.87 11.99
N SER A 75 13.28 -17.76 12.69
CA SER A 75 14.54 -17.04 12.44
C SER A 75 15.76 -17.92 12.75
N SER A 76 16.84 -17.71 12.00
CA SER A 76 18.13 -18.36 12.22
C SER A 76 19.00 -17.58 13.19
N GLY A 77 19.82 -18.27 13.99
CA GLY A 77 20.85 -17.66 14.85
C GLY A 77 20.82 -18.14 16.31
N LYS A 78 21.64 -17.53 17.16
CA LYS A 78 21.74 -17.91 18.60
C LYS A 78 20.48 -17.62 19.39
N ASN A 79 19.72 -16.60 19.00
CA ASN A 79 18.45 -16.23 19.59
C ASN A 79 17.37 -16.35 18.52
N VAL A 80 16.62 -17.45 18.54
CA VAL A 80 15.46 -17.63 17.66
C VAL A 80 14.34 -16.73 18.15
N VAL A 81 13.97 -15.76 17.34
CA VAL A 81 12.81 -14.89 17.53
C VAL A 81 11.62 -15.48 16.76
N SER A 82 10.50 -15.66 17.47
CA SER A 82 9.22 -15.98 16.83
C SER A 82 8.63 -14.69 16.26
N ILE A 83 8.34 -14.70 14.96
CA ILE A 83 7.76 -13.58 14.24
C ILE A 83 6.40 -13.98 13.70
N ALA A 84 5.37 -13.16 13.96
CA ALA A 84 4.01 -13.37 13.51
C ALA A 84 3.96 -13.60 11.99
N ASN A 85 3.07 -14.49 11.55
CA ASN A 85 2.75 -14.58 10.14
C ASN A 85 1.77 -13.45 9.77
N ASP A 86 2.33 -12.31 9.42
CA ASP A 86 1.59 -11.12 9.04
C ASP A 86 1.01 -11.22 7.61
N GLY A 87 1.42 -12.23 6.82
CA GLY A 87 1.14 -12.36 5.39
C GLY A 87 1.83 -11.29 4.52
N GLY A 88 2.77 -10.55 5.09
CA GLY A 88 3.40 -9.36 4.52
C GLY A 88 4.49 -9.67 3.51
N GLN A 89 5.44 -8.75 3.38
CA GLN A 89 6.58 -8.83 2.45
C GLN A 89 7.70 -9.71 3.01
N ARG A 90 8.71 -9.97 2.16
CA ARG A 90 9.98 -10.60 2.55
C ARG A 90 10.65 -9.78 3.64
N ARG A 91 11.29 -10.44 4.60
CA ARG A 91 11.89 -9.79 5.78
C ARG A 91 13.31 -9.32 5.46
N ILE A 92 13.44 -8.14 4.85
CA ILE A 92 14.71 -7.54 4.39
C ILE A 92 15.01 -6.30 5.21
N GLY A 93 16.28 -5.99 5.43
CA GLY A 93 16.70 -4.81 6.19
C GLY A 93 17.37 -5.17 7.50
N SER A 94 17.73 -4.14 8.27
CA SER A 94 18.36 -4.32 9.56
C SER A 94 17.42 -5.08 10.49
N GLY A 95 17.98 -5.95 11.35
CA GLY A 95 17.20 -6.69 12.35
C GLY A 95 16.73 -8.08 11.93
N TRP A 96 16.84 -8.44 10.64
CA TRP A 96 16.48 -9.78 10.14
C TRP A 96 17.63 -10.78 10.08
N GLY A 97 18.88 -10.30 10.23
CA GLY A 97 20.06 -11.16 10.43
C GLY A 97 20.53 -11.97 9.22
N LEU A 98 20.15 -11.57 8.01
CA LEU A 98 20.52 -12.28 6.77
C LEU A 98 21.90 -11.89 6.26
N GLU A 99 22.12 -10.59 6.13
CA GLU A 99 23.31 -9.99 5.52
C GLU A 99 23.70 -8.74 6.28
N SER A 100 24.97 -8.32 6.13
CA SER A 100 25.42 -7.03 6.63
C SER A 100 24.82 -5.88 5.82
N ALA A 101 24.80 -4.68 6.41
CA ALA A 101 24.41 -3.48 5.67
C ALA A 101 25.32 -3.31 4.43
N PRO A 102 24.77 -3.00 3.26
CA PRO A 102 25.60 -2.73 2.09
C PRO A 102 26.44 -1.49 2.38
N ILE A 103 27.77 -1.59 2.21
CA ILE A 103 28.68 -0.50 2.57
C ILE A 103 28.74 0.59 1.49
N ASP A 104 28.39 0.24 0.25
CA ASP A 104 28.30 1.16 -0.88
C ASP A 104 27.33 0.66 -1.97
N ARG A 105 27.27 1.38 -3.09
CA ARG A 105 26.41 1.04 -4.22
C ARG A 105 26.78 -0.27 -4.90
N ASN A 106 28.05 -0.62 -4.99
CA ASN A 106 28.49 -1.85 -5.67
C ASN A 106 28.10 -3.07 -4.84
N ASP A 107 28.32 -3.01 -3.53
CA ASP A 107 27.86 -4.04 -2.58
C ASP A 107 26.33 -4.22 -2.66
N TRP A 108 25.58 -3.11 -2.70
CA TRP A 108 24.14 -3.16 -2.92
C TRP A 108 23.76 -3.81 -4.26
N LEU A 109 24.48 -3.51 -5.34
CA LEU A 109 24.22 -4.07 -6.66
C LEU A 109 24.52 -5.56 -6.76
N GLU A 110 25.58 -6.03 -6.10
CA GLU A 110 25.90 -7.46 -5.98
C GLU A 110 24.77 -8.23 -5.26
N GLN A 111 24.10 -7.57 -4.32
CA GLN A 111 22.97 -8.09 -3.55
C GLN A 111 21.60 -7.65 -4.09
N ARG A 112 21.53 -7.14 -5.34
CA ARG A 112 20.31 -6.55 -5.89
C ARG A 112 19.10 -7.50 -5.83
N THR A 113 19.29 -8.81 -6.01
CA THR A 113 18.20 -9.80 -5.90
C THR A 113 17.53 -9.77 -4.53
N LEU A 114 18.28 -9.53 -3.45
CA LEU A 114 17.77 -9.40 -2.09
C LEU A 114 17.03 -8.08 -1.91
N TYR A 115 17.69 -6.97 -2.26
CA TYR A 115 17.24 -5.60 -1.98
C TYR A 115 16.21 -5.04 -2.96
N HIS A 116 16.05 -5.65 -4.14
CA HIS A 116 15.03 -5.23 -5.08
C HIS A 116 13.64 -5.64 -4.59
N THR A 117 12.82 -4.64 -4.26
CA THR A 117 11.49 -4.85 -3.69
C THR A 117 10.35 -4.25 -4.50
N GLY A 118 10.66 -3.47 -5.53
CA GLY A 118 9.63 -2.94 -6.40
C GLY A 118 10.16 -2.00 -7.47
N THR A 119 9.31 -1.66 -8.42
CA THR A 119 9.61 -0.75 -9.53
C THR A 119 8.42 0.16 -9.79
N MET A 120 8.68 1.47 -9.88
CA MET A 120 7.71 2.43 -10.41
C MET A 120 7.64 2.27 -11.93
N GLN A 121 6.70 1.47 -12.42
CA GLN A 121 6.51 1.17 -13.85
C GLN A 121 6.02 2.40 -14.64
N ARG A 122 5.22 3.27 -14.00
CA ARG A 122 4.79 4.53 -14.59
C ARG A 122 4.52 5.56 -13.51
N TYR A 123 5.11 6.75 -13.66
CA TYR A 123 4.70 7.95 -12.93
C TYR A 123 4.20 9.00 -13.92
N PHE A 124 2.98 9.47 -13.70
CA PHE A 124 2.37 10.54 -14.49
C PHE A 124 1.88 11.64 -13.55
N GLU A 125 2.27 12.87 -13.85
CA GLU A 125 1.76 14.06 -13.20
C GLU A 125 1.14 14.97 -14.26
N GLY A 126 -0.18 15.08 -14.23
CA GLY A 126 -0.94 16.08 -14.96
C GLY A 126 -1.40 17.19 -14.03
N HIS A 127 -2.04 18.22 -14.59
CA HIS A 127 -2.61 19.31 -13.80
C HIS A 127 -3.66 18.80 -12.78
N ASP A 128 -4.62 18.01 -13.28
CA ASP A 128 -5.78 17.56 -12.49
C ASP A 128 -5.59 16.20 -11.83
N SER A 129 -4.47 15.52 -12.06
CA SER A 129 -4.27 14.17 -11.52
C SER A 129 -2.82 13.74 -11.42
N VAL A 130 -2.56 12.80 -10.51
CA VAL A 130 -1.32 12.02 -10.43
C VAL A 130 -1.67 10.55 -10.57
N VAL A 131 -0.85 9.80 -11.30
CA VAL A 131 -0.95 8.34 -11.41
C VAL A 131 0.42 7.72 -11.15
N ALA A 132 0.46 6.77 -10.24
CA ALA A 132 1.61 5.93 -9.98
C ALA A 132 1.24 4.45 -10.18
N VAL A 133 1.89 3.78 -11.13
CA VAL A 133 1.76 2.34 -11.39
C VAL A 133 3.04 1.68 -10.93
N ALA A 134 2.94 0.75 -9.99
CA ALA A 134 4.07 0.05 -9.41
C ALA A 134 3.92 -1.46 -9.50
N ASP A 135 5.03 -2.13 -9.78
CA ASP A 135 5.20 -3.56 -9.53
C ASP A 135 5.90 -3.73 -8.19
N THR A 136 5.21 -4.31 -7.21
CA THR A 136 5.77 -4.62 -5.88
C THR A 136 5.89 -6.12 -5.66
N THR A 137 5.72 -6.94 -6.70
CA THR A 137 5.92 -8.41 -6.63
C THR A 137 7.26 -8.79 -6.01
N PRO A 138 8.40 -8.13 -6.34
CA PRO A 138 9.68 -8.45 -5.73
C PRO A 138 9.72 -8.28 -4.20
N ALA A 139 8.85 -7.45 -3.61
CA ALA A 139 8.75 -7.34 -2.16
C ALA A 139 8.19 -8.62 -1.52
N TYR A 140 7.33 -9.36 -2.20
CA TYR A 140 6.70 -10.58 -1.67
C TYR A 140 7.44 -11.85 -2.07
N THR A 141 8.00 -11.87 -3.29
CA THR A 141 8.59 -13.07 -3.88
C THR A 141 9.71 -12.69 -4.85
N ASN A 142 10.86 -13.35 -4.71
CA ASN A 142 11.98 -13.26 -5.64
C ASN A 142 12.52 -14.66 -5.98
N ALA A 143 13.70 -14.75 -6.61
CA ALA A 143 14.31 -16.04 -6.98
C ALA A 143 14.73 -16.90 -5.77
N GLN A 144 14.80 -16.33 -4.56
CA GLN A 144 15.15 -17.04 -3.32
C GLN A 144 13.91 -17.45 -2.52
N SER A 145 12.72 -16.96 -2.87
CA SER A 145 11.45 -17.38 -2.26
C SER A 145 11.04 -18.77 -2.74
N GLY A 146 10.43 -19.56 -1.85
CA GLY A 146 9.89 -20.88 -2.21
C GLY A 146 10.03 -21.92 -1.11
N SER A 147 11.25 -22.15 -0.62
CA SER A 147 11.54 -23.11 0.45
C SER A 147 10.91 -22.75 1.80
N GLY A 148 10.35 -21.54 1.92
CA GLY A 148 9.71 -21.08 3.15
C GLY A 148 10.68 -20.48 4.16
N GLU A 149 11.95 -20.23 3.81
CA GLU A 149 12.93 -19.66 4.75
C GLU A 149 12.48 -18.33 5.37
N PHE A 150 12.89 -18.08 6.62
CA PHE A 150 12.43 -16.97 7.45
C PHE A 150 12.32 -15.60 6.76
N SER A 151 13.29 -15.23 5.91
CA SER A 151 13.26 -13.94 5.21
C SER A 151 12.66 -13.98 3.83
N HIS A 152 13.07 -14.94 3.01
CA HIS A 152 12.62 -15.05 1.63
C HIS A 152 11.18 -15.55 1.53
N ARG A 153 10.70 -16.20 2.60
CA ARG A 153 9.34 -16.69 2.82
C ARG A 153 8.92 -17.70 1.75
N THR A 154 7.72 -18.23 1.89
CA THR A 154 7.15 -19.11 0.86
C THR A 154 6.89 -18.33 -0.43
N ARG A 155 6.80 -19.03 -1.57
CA ARG A 155 6.43 -18.43 -2.86
C ARG A 155 4.91 -18.24 -2.92
N ARG A 156 4.36 -17.34 -2.09
CA ARG A 156 2.90 -17.14 -1.95
C ARG A 156 2.29 -16.15 -2.95
N VAL A 157 3.12 -15.32 -3.58
CA VAL A 157 2.69 -14.26 -4.52
C VAL A 157 3.40 -14.42 -5.85
N GLU A 158 2.62 -14.56 -6.92
CA GLU A 158 3.10 -14.57 -8.30
C GLU A 158 2.98 -13.19 -8.97
N ARG A 159 2.12 -12.32 -8.43
CA ARG A 159 1.97 -10.93 -8.88
C ARG A 159 1.40 -10.05 -7.76
N MET A 160 2.00 -8.88 -7.58
CA MET A 160 1.47 -7.79 -6.77
C MET A 160 1.71 -6.46 -7.50
N TRP A 161 0.68 -5.93 -8.13
CA TRP A 161 0.74 -4.66 -8.85
C TRP A 161 -0.22 -3.67 -8.22
N ARG A 162 0.22 -2.42 -8.03
CA ARG A 162 -0.60 -1.34 -7.49
C ARG A 162 -0.64 -0.16 -8.47
N THR A 163 -1.85 0.32 -8.76
CA THR A 163 -2.09 1.61 -9.41
C THR A 163 -2.74 2.54 -8.41
N LEU A 164 -2.05 3.62 -8.06
CA LEU A 164 -2.52 4.66 -7.16
C LEU A 164 -2.79 5.93 -7.98
N ILE A 165 -4.00 6.45 -7.89
CA ILE A 165 -4.44 7.64 -8.62
C ILE A 165 -4.92 8.67 -7.60
N TYR A 166 -4.42 9.89 -7.71
CA TYR A 166 -5.03 11.04 -7.03
C TYR A 166 -5.67 11.94 -8.09
N ASP A 167 -7.00 11.94 -8.13
CA ASP A 167 -7.79 12.84 -8.96
C ASP A 167 -7.96 14.17 -8.20
N ARG A 168 -7.07 15.13 -8.46
CA ARG A 168 -7.03 16.44 -7.80
C ARG A 168 -8.31 17.24 -8.08
N ALA A 169 -8.86 17.13 -9.29
CA ALA A 169 -10.07 17.85 -9.69
C ALA A 169 -11.30 17.45 -8.86
N SER A 170 -11.38 16.18 -8.42
CA SER A 170 -12.50 15.68 -7.61
C SER A 170 -12.16 15.48 -6.13
N ASP A 171 -10.88 15.66 -5.77
CA ASP A 171 -10.29 15.31 -4.49
C ASP A 171 -10.64 13.88 -4.05
N VAL A 172 -10.27 12.92 -4.90
CA VAL A 172 -10.52 11.48 -4.74
C VAL A 172 -9.24 10.69 -5.00
N VAL A 173 -8.98 9.69 -4.16
CA VAL A 173 -7.90 8.73 -4.37
C VAL A 173 -8.49 7.40 -4.82
N ILE A 174 -7.94 6.78 -5.87
CA ILE A 174 -8.31 5.45 -6.33
C ILE A 174 -7.10 4.54 -6.16
N VAL A 175 -7.30 3.40 -5.51
CA VAL A 175 -6.28 2.36 -5.34
C VAL A 175 -6.77 1.10 -6.03
N ARG A 176 -6.00 0.64 -7.01
CA ARG A 176 -6.23 -0.63 -7.69
C ARG A 176 -5.07 -1.56 -7.44
N ASP A 177 -5.35 -2.76 -6.96
CA ASP A 177 -4.37 -3.83 -6.78
C ASP A 177 -4.73 -5.04 -7.62
N LEU A 178 -3.77 -5.55 -8.38
CA LEU A 178 -3.86 -6.84 -9.06
C LEU A 178 -2.96 -7.85 -8.36
N VAL A 179 -3.59 -8.87 -7.78
CA VAL A 179 -2.93 -9.85 -6.93
C VAL A 179 -3.09 -11.23 -7.53
N LYS A 180 -1.98 -11.93 -7.72
CA LYS A 180 -1.98 -13.36 -8.02
C LYS A 180 -1.25 -14.09 -6.90
N SER A 181 -1.93 -14.95 -6.15
CA SER A 181 -1.29 -15.93 -5.27
C SER A 181 -0.95 -17.21 -6.03
N SER A 182 0.03 -17.96 -5.52
CA SER A 182 0.39 -19.27 -6.09
C SER A 182 -0.59 -20.39 -5.75
N ARG A 183 -1.41 -20.19 -4.71
CA ARG A 183 -2.49 -21.08 -4.28
C ARG A 183 -3.76 -20.26 -3.99
N ALA A 184 -4.92 -20.80 -4.32
CA ALA A 184 -6.19 -20.09 -4.22
C ALA A 184 -6.63 -19.80 -2.77
N GLU A 185 -6.28 -20.71 -1.86
CA GLU A 185 -6.61 -20.70 -0.44
C GLU A 185 -5.82 -19.66 0.37
N PHE A 186 -4.74 -19.09 -0.18
CA PHE A 186 -3.96 -18.08 0.51
C PHE A 186 -4.80 -16.83 0.74
N ARG A 187 -4.93 -16.45 2.01
CA ARG A 187 -5.81 -15.36 2.44
C ARG A 187 -5.22 -14.02 2.03
N LYS A 188 -5.93 -13.29 1.17
CA LYS A 188 -5.55 -11.95 0.72
C LYS A 188 -6.35 -10.88 1.46
N ARG A 189 -5.68 -9.84 1.95
CA ARG A 189 -6.29 -8.74 2.70
C ARG A 189 -5.72 -7.41 2.23
N TRP A 190 -6.57 -6.50 1.79
CA TRP A 190 -6.22 -5.09 1.57
C TRP A 190 -6.45 -4.32 2.87
N LEU A 191 -5.47 -3.50 3.27
CA LEU A 191 -5.42 -2.88 4.59
C LEU A 191 -5.59 -1.35 4.52
N LEU A 192 -6.31 -0.79 5.49
CA LEU A 192 -6.34 0.65 5.77
C LEU A 192 -6.36 0.93 7.27
N HIS A 193 -5.33 1.59 7.79
CA HIS A 193 -5.15 1.92 9.20
C HIS A 193 -5.67 3.30 9.53
N THR A 194 -6.32 3.42 10.68
CA THR A 194 -7.02 4.62 11.15
C THR A 194 -6.83 4.85 12.65
N GLN A 195 -6.99 6.10 13.08
CA GLN A 195 -6.95 6.46 14.51
C GLN A 195 -8.26 6.12 15.23
N THR A 196 -9.40 6.35 14.57
CA THR A 196 -10.74 6.13 15.12
C THR A 196 -11.38 4.90 14.51
N GLU A 197 -12.36 4.35 15.23
CA GLU A 197 -13.08 3.17 14.81
C GLU A 197 -13.85 3.43 13.51
N PRO A 198 -13.66 2.62 12.46
CA PRO A 198 -14.45 2.73 11.24
C PRO A 198 -15.90 2.28 11.44
N SER A 199 -16.82 2.93 10.72
CA SER A 199 -18.20 2.48 10.54
C SER A 199 -18.34 1.77 9.21
N ILE A 200 -19.04 0.64 9.16
CA ILE A 200 -19.26 -0.16 7.94
C ILE A 200 -20.73 -0.06 7.52
N ASP A 201 -20.99 0.14 6.24
CA ASP A 201 -22.33 0.13 5.62
C ASP A 201 -22.26 -0.53 4.23
N GLY A 202 -22.68 -1.80 4.16
CA GLY A 202 -22.60 -2.60 2.94
C GLY A 202 -21.17 -2.72 2.42
N GLN A 203 -20.93 -2.28 1.17
CA GLN A 203 -19.61 -2.25 0.53
C GLN A 203 -18.84 -0.94 0.77
N ARG A 204 -19.26 -0.17 1.77
CA ARG A 204 -18.64 1.10 2.15
C ARG A 204 -18.21 1.07 3.60
N PHE A 205 -17.22 1.88 3.92
CA PHE A 205 -16.92 2.20 5.29
C PHE A 205 -16.46 3.65 5.40
N SER A 206 -16.56 4.21 6.59
CA SER A 206 -16.18 5.60 6.84
C SER A 206 -15.46 5.76 8.17
N VAL A 207 -14.62 6.78 8.22
CA VAL A 207 -13.82 7.14 9.39
C VAL A 207 -13.96 8.64 9.60
N THR A 208 -14.15 9.05 10.84
CA THR A 208 -14.24 10.47 11.21
C THR A 208 -13.16 10.78 12.23
N LEU A 209 -12.39 11.83 11.96
CA LEU A 209 -11.43 12.42 12.88
C LEU A 209 -12.00 13.73 13.43
N PRO A 210 -12.15 13.86 14.75
CA PRO A 210 -12.55 15.12 15.35
C PRO A 210 -11.45 16.18 15.15
N ALA A 211 -11.84 17.45 15.24
CA ALA A 211 -10.88 18.54 15.30
C ALA A 211 -10.00 18.43 16.56
N ASP A 212 -8.74 18.79 16.44
CA ASP A 212 -7.78 18.85 17.54
C ASP A 212 -6.99 20.16 17.45
N ALA A 213 -7.43 21.14 18.25
CA ALA A 213 -6.81 22.46 18.28
C ALA A 213 -5.36 22.43 18.77
N ALA A 214 -5.00 21.49 19.65
CA ALA A 214 -3.64 21.36 20.16
C ALA A 214 -2.67 20.91 19.06
N ARG A 215 -3.15 20.08 18.13
CA ARG A 215 -2.41 19.62 16.94
C ARG A 215 -2.66 20.47 15.69
N ARG A 216 -3.46 21.53 15.79
CA ARG A 216 -3.88 22.39 14.66
C ARG A 216 -4.58 21.58 13.55
N GLN A 217 -5.34 20.57 13.93
CA GLN A 217 -6.11 19.72 13.03
C GLN A 217 -7.56 20.21 13.02
N SER A 218 -8.09 20.51 11.83
CA SER A 218 -9.50 20.89 11.65
C SER A 218 -10.45 19.70 11.76
N GLY A 219 -9.92 18.48 11.77
CA GLY A 219 -10.69 17.25 11.67
C GLY A 219 -11.12 16.98 10.23
N GLY A 220 -11.67 15.80 10.00
CA GLY A 220 -12.05 15.36 8.66
C GLY A 220 -12.76 14.02 8.67
N SER A 221 -13.16 13.58 7.50
CA SER A 221 -13.70 12.24 7.29
C SER A 221 -13.11 11.61 6.05
N LEU A 222 -13.07 10.28 6.05
CA LEU A 222 -12.72 9.47 4.91
C LEU A 222 -13.88 8.55 4.63
N ASN A 223 -14.54 8.73 3.49
CA ASN A 223 -15.52 7.77 2.98
C ASN A 223 -14.81 6.86 1.98
N VAL A 224 -15.02 5.55 2.12
CA VAL A 224 -14.38 4.54 1.28
C VAL A 224 -15.44 3.69 0.59
N GLU A 225 -15.32 3.55 -0.73
CA GLU A 225 -16.16 2.66 -1.53
C GLU A 225 -15.32 1.50 -2.09
N VAL A 226 -15.70 0.26 -1.76
CA VAL A 226 -15.07 -0.95 -2.28
C VAL A 226 -15.85 -1.43 -3.50
N LEU A 227 -15.27 -1.23 -4.69
CA LEU A 227 -15.88 -1.58 -5.97
C LEU A 227 -15.53 -3.01 -6.41
N PHE A 228 -14.29 -3.44 -6.12
CA PHE A 228 -13.82 -4.81 -6.24
C PHE A 228 -13.00 -5.24 -5.01
N PRO A 229 -13.04 -6.52 -4.61
CA PRO A 229 -13.90 -7.55 -5.18
C PRO A 229 -15.38 -7.28 -4.89
N GLU A 230 -16.27 -7.75 -5.76
CA GLU A 230 -17.70 -7.65 -5.49
C GLU A 230 -18.03 -8.47 -4.24
N GLN A 231 -18.93 -7.98 -3.38
CA GLN A 231 -19.30 -8.64 -2.13
C GLN A 231 -18.09 -8.93 -1.23
N ALA A 232 -17.08 -8.05 -1.24
CA ALA A 232 -15.92 -8.15 -0.37
C ALA A 232 -16.34 -8.30 1.10
N ARG A 233 -15.63 -9.14 1.85
CA ARG A 233 -15.74 -9.16 3.31
C ARG A 233 -14.98 -7.95 3.87
N LEU A 234 -15.67 -7.17 4.70
CA LEU A 234 -15.13 -6.01 5.40
C LEU A 234 -15.05 -6.33 6.90
N GLU A 235 -13.85 -6.28 7.45
CA GLU A 235 -13.61 -6.50 8.88
C GLU A 235 -12.88 -5.29 9.45
N LYS A 236 -13.29 -4.84 10.64
CA LYS A 236 -12.53 -3.85 11.41
C LYS A 236 -11.87 -4.54 12.58
N ILE A 237 -10.59 -4.27 12.78
CA ILE A 237 -9.77 -4.84 13.86
C ILE A 237 -9.12 -3.68 14.59
N GLY A 238 -9.26 -3.63 15.90
CA GLY A 238 -8.73 -2.53 16.70
C GLY A 238 -9.46 -2.34 18.01
N GLY A 239 -9.19 -1.20 18.64
CA GLY A 239 -9.63 -0.90 19.99
C GLY A 239 -8.74 -1.55 21.04
N ALA A 240 -9.05 -1.28 22.31
CA ALA A 240 -8.25 -1.70 23.44
C ALA A 240 -7.95 -3.21 23.42
N GLY A 241 -6.66 -3.56 23.30
CA GLY A 241 -6.20 -4.95 23.26
C GLY A 241 -6.17 -5.59 21.87
N ALA A 242 -6.46 -4.83 20.81
CA ALA A 242 -6.39 -5.29 19.43
C ALA A 242 -5.82 -4.25 18.45
N GLU A 243 -5.28 -3.14 18.95
CA GLU A 243 -4.71 -2.03 18.16
C GLU A 243 -3.60 -2.49 17.22
N PHE A 244 -2.83 -3.48 17.68
CA PHE A 244 -1.65 -4.03 17.03
C PHE A 244 -1.79 -5.56 16.88
N PHE A 245 -3.02 -6.03 16.61
CA PHE A 245 -3.36 -7.44 16.54
C PHE A 245 -2.86 -8.11 15.26
N VAL A 246 -2.02 -9.13 15.40
CA VAL A 246 -1.49 -9.96 14.32
C VAL A 246 -1.45 -11.40 14.81
N ASP A 247 -1.96 -12.33 14.00
CA ASP A 247 -1.79 -13.77 14.20
C ASP A 247 -2.13 -14.26 15.63
N GLY A 248 -3.28 -13.82 16.15
CA GLY A 248 -3.78 -14.24 17.47
C GLY A 248 -3.23 -13.44 18.65
N LYS A 249 -2.34 -12.47 18.45
CA LYS A 249 -1.72 -11.69 19.53
C LYS A 249 -1.74 -10.18 19.27
N ASN A 250 -1.99 -9.39 20.33
CA ASN A 250 -1.76 -7.95 20.31
C ASN A 250 -0.31 -7.64 20.71
N TYR A 251 0.42 -6.95 19.85
CA TYR A 251 1.82 -6.62 20.09
C TYR A 251 1.96 -5.24 20.76
N ASP A 252 1.52 -5.10 22.01
CA ASP A 252 1.47 -3.84 22.75
C ASP A 252 2.54 -3.73 23.87
N GLU A 253 3.65 -4.45 23.71
CA GLU A 253 4.71 -4.57 24.72
C GLU A 253 4.16 -5.00 26.08
N ASN A 254 3.30 -6.03 26.11
CA ASN A 254 2.63 -6.53 27.30
C ASN A 254 1.84 -5.43 28.05
N GLY A 255 1.08 -4.63 27.31
CA GLY A 255 0.27 -3.53 27.82
C GLY A 255 1.05 -2.25 28.18
N THR A 256 2.37 -2.20 27.97
CA THR A 256 3.20 -1.04 28.37
C THR A 256 3.31 0.03 27.29
N LEU A 257 3.03 -0.31 26.02
CA LEU A 257 3.27 0.56 24.88
C LEU A 257 2.48 1.87 24.94
N ALA A 258 1.21 1.82 25.36
CA ALA A 258 0.38 3.03 25.52
C ALA A 258 0.98 4.01 26.55
N SER A 259 1.60 3.51 27.61
CA SER A 259 2.31 4.36 28.59
C SER A 259 3.59 4.94 27.99
N ALA A 260 4.34 4.15 27.21
CA ALA A 260 5.55 4.61 26.53
C ALA A 260 5.25 5.72 25.51
N ILE A 261 4.17 5.56 24.73
CA ILE A 261 3.62 6.57 23.82
C ILE A 261 3.31 7.87 24.58
N ARG A 262 2.52 7.79 25.66
CA ARG A 262 2.16 8.98 26.46
C ARG A 262 3.39 9.69 27.05
N LYS A 263 4.39 8.93 27.50
CA LYS A 263 5.64 9.48 28.05
C LYS A 263 6.49 10.24 27.02
N LYS A 264 6.41 9.89 25.73
CA LYS A 264 7.19 10.59 24.69
C LYS A 264 6.79 12.06 24.55
N GLY A 265 5.57 12.41 24.96
CA GLY A 265 5.12 13.81 25.02
C GLY A 265 4.96 14.51 23.67
N GLN A 266 5.05 13.75 22.57
CA GLN A 266 4.77 14.20 21.20
C GLN A 266 3.54 13.46 20.69
N PRO A 267 2.76 14.06 19.76
CA PRO A 267 1.76 13.32 19.02
C PRO A 267 2.40 12.09 18.38
N THR A 268 1.92 10.91 18.75
CA THR A 268 2.28 9.67 18.05
C THR A 268 1.03 9.16 17.37
N GLU A 269 1.08 9.05 16.06
CA GLU A 269 -0.04 8.61 15.24
C GLU A 269 -0.04 7.08 15.11
N ALA A 270 0.10 6.39 16.24
CA ALA A 270 0.27 4.94 16.26
C ALA A 270 -0.97 4.17 15.73
N GLY A 271 -2.13 4.81 15.68
CA GLY A 271 -3.35 4.14 15.28
C GLY A 271 -3.96 3.31 16.39
N ASN A 272 -5.21 2.94 16.16
CA ASN A 272 -5.99 2.12 17.07
C ASN A 272 -6.86 1.11 16.31
N TRP A 273 -7.05 1.30 15.00
CA TRP A 273 -7.91 0.49 14.17
C TRP A 273 -7.32 0.27 12.78
N ARG A 274 -7.75 -0.81 12.14
CA ARG A 274 -7.60 -1.03 10.70
C ARG A 274 -8.86 -1.67 10.12
N MET A 275 -9.07 -1.39 8.84
CA MET A 275 -9.98 -2.14 7.98
C MET A 275 -9.19 -3.20 7.21
N GLU A 276 -9.75 -4.40 7.14
CA GLU A 276 -9.33 -5.47 6.24
C GLU A 276 -10.44 -5.70 5.21
N VAL A 277 -10.09 -5.64 3.92
CA VAL A 277 -10.96 -5.98 2.79
C VAL A 277 -10.47 -7.28 2.18
N SER A 278 -11.34 -8.28 2.07
CA SER A 278 -10.99 -9.61 1.57
C SER A 278 -11.95 -10.11 0.47
N PRO A 279 -11.49 -10.92 -0.50
CA PRO A 279 -12.35 -11.56 -1.49
C PRO A 279 -13.40 -12.49 -0.87
N PRO A 280 -14.61 -12.60 -1.44
CA PRO A 280 -15.67 -13.46 -0.89
C PRO A 280 -15.34 -14.95 -0.97
N ALA A 281 -14.45 -15.37 -1.87
CA ALA A 281 -14.06 -16.76 -2.05
C ALA A 281 -12.55 -16.89 -2.26
N ALA A 282 -12.02 -18.08 -1.98
CA ALA A 282 -10.64 -18.44 -2.30
C ALA A 282 -10.47 -18.53 -3.83
N GLN A 283 -9.46 -17.83 -4.35
CA GLN A 283 -9.10 -17.84 -5.77
C GLN A 283 -7.65 -17.37 -5.93
N GLU A 284 -6.99 -17.72 -7.03
CA GLU A 284 -5.60 -17.29 -7.25
C GLU A 284 -5.51 -15.80 -7.61
N HIS A 285 -6.47 -15.32 -8.40
CA HIS A 285 -6.47 -13.99 -8.98
C HIS A 285 -7.51 -13.11 -8.31
N ASP A 286 -7.06 -12.01 -7.71
CA ASP A 286 -7.92 -11.04 -7.05
C ASP A 286 -7.60 -9.62 -7.52
N GLU A 287 -8.67 -8.83 -7.68
CA GLU A 287 -8.57 -7.39 -7.88
C GLU A 287 -9.19 -6.67 -6.70
N PHE A 288 -8.45 -5.72 -6.12
CA PHE A 288 -9.01 -4.72 -5.23
C PHE A 288 -9.14 -3.41 -6.00
N LEU A 289 -10.32 -2.81 -6.03
CA LEU A 289 -10.54 -1.47 -6.56
C LEU A 289 -11.30 -0.66 -5.52
N VAL A 290 -10.57 0.23 -4.85
CA VAL A 290 -11.03 0.95 -3.67
C VAL A 290 -10.92 2.45 -3.92
N VAL A 291 -11.99 3.19 -3.62
CA VAL A 291 -12.08 4.64 -3.83
C VAL A 291 -12.16 5.33 -2.48
N LEU A 292 -11.22 6.25 -2.22
CA LEU A 292 -11.05 7.00 -0.98
C LEU A 292 -11.44 8.46 -1.23
N ILE A 293 -12.38 8.97 -0.43
CA ILE A 293 -12.98 10.29 -0.58
C ILE A 293 -12.70 11.10 0.72
N PRO A 294 -11.52 11.75 0.83
CA PRO A 294 -11.15 12.51 2.02
C PRO A 294 -11.89 13.86 2.06
N ARG A 295 -12.48 14.24 3.19
CA ARG A 295 -13.22 15.50 3.34
C ARG A 295 -12.81 16.23 4.62
N THR A 296 -12.78 17.56 4.56
CA THR A 296 -12.74 18.41 5.76
C THR A 296 -14.16 18.66 6.25
N ALA A 297 -14.32 19.14 7.49
CA ALA A 297 -15.62 19.59 8.00
C ALA A 297 -16.27 20.71 7.17
N SER A 298 -15.46 21.49 6.43
CA SER A 298 -15.91 22.58 5.54
C SER A 298 -16.26 22.13 4.12
N SER A 299 -16.08 20.84 3.79
CA SER A 299 -16.35 20.34 2.44
C SER A 299 -17.87 20.35 2.16
N SER A 300 -18.30 21.11 1.15
CA SER A 300 -19.72 21.32 0.84
C SER A 300 -20.36 20.23 -0.03
N SER A 301 -19.56 19.47 -0.77
CA SER A 301 -20.07 18.41 -1.66
C SER A 301 -19.19 17.16 -1.66
N SER A 302 -19.86 16.01 -1.77
CA SER A 302 -19.21 14.71 -1.94
C SER A 302 -19.51 14.18 -3.35
N PRO A 303 -18.49 13.74 -4.10
CA PRO A 303 -18.66 13.14 -5.41
C PRO A 303 -19.51 11.88 -5.28
N ARG A 304 -20.31 11.62 -6.31
CA ARG A 304 -20.94 10.30 -6.45
C ARG A 304 -19.98 9.40 -7.20
N ILE A 305 -19.71 8.23 -6.64
CA ILE A 305 -18.89 7.21 -7.25
C ILE A 305 -19.79 6.15 -7.88
N ARG A 306 -19.46 5.72 -9.10
CA ARG A 306 -20.11 4.59 -9.76
C ARG A 306 -19.08 3.67 -10.37
N LYS A 307 -19.22 2.36 -10.12
CA LYS A 307 -18.46 1.34 -10.84
C LYS A 307 -18.86 1.33 -12.31
N LEU A 308 -17.88 1.34 -13.21
CA LEU A 308 -18.07 1.23 -14.64
C LEU A 308 -17.75 -0.20 -15.11
N VAL A 309 -18.52 -0.68 -16.08
CA VAL A 309 -18.25 -1.93 -16.81
C VAL A 309 -18.64 -1.71 -18.27
N ALA A 310 -17.73 -1.98 -19.19
CA ALA A 310 -17.93 -1.86 -20.64
C ALA A 310 -17.06 -2.89 -21.37
N GLY A 311 -17.67 -4.02 -21.78
CA GLY A 311 -16.94 -5.11 -22.41
C GLY A 311 -15.87 -5.70 -21.48
N GLN A 312 -14.61 -5.63 -21.89
CA GLN A 312 -13.45 -6.09 -21.10
C GLN A 312 -12.82 -4.98 -20.24
N GLN A 313 -13.42 -3.79 -20.23
CA GLN A 313 -13.00 -2.67 -19.40
C GLN A 313 -13.94 -2.52 -18.21
N HIS A 314 -13.37 -2.09 -17.09
CA HIS A 314 -14.10 -1.67 -15.91
C HIS A 314 -13.42 -0.44 -15.31
N GLY A 315 -14.06 0.23 -14.37
CA GLY A 315 -13.54 1.52 -13.93
C GLY A 315 -14.31 2.20 -12.82
N VAL A 316 -13.92 3.45 -12.61
CA VAL A 316 -14.53 4.37 -11.65
C VAL A 316 -15.04 5.59 -12.40
N GLU A 317 -16.32 5.88 -12.26
CA GLU A 317 -16.89 7.17 -12.63
C GLU A 317 -17.03 8.02 -11.38
N ILE A 318 -16.48 9.23 -11.46
CA ILE A 318 -16.56 10.26 -10.44
C ILE A 318 -17.44 11.39 -10.98
N MET A 319 -18.58 11.63 -10.34
CA MET A 319 -19.50 12.70 -10.70
C MET A 319 -19.44 13.81 -9.65
N THR A 320 -19.09 15.02 -10.08
CA THR A 320 -19.12 16.25 -9.28
C THR A 320 -19.99 17.31 -9.96
N GLU A 321 -20.22 18.44 -9.30
CA GLU A 321 -20.86 19.60 -9.90
C GLU A 321 -20.05 20.18 -11.09
N ALA A 322 -18.73 20.01 -11.07
CA ALA A 322 -17.83 20.48 -12.13
C ALA A 322 -17.82 19.57 -13.36
N GLY A 323 -18.34 18.35 -13.27
CA GLY A 323 -18.44 17.42 -14.37
C GLY A 323 -18.19 15.97 -13.99
N THR A 324 -18.05 15.12 -15.00
CA THR A 324 -17.80 13.68 -14.84
C THR A 324 -16.40 13.31 -15.31
N ARG A 325 -15.70 12.50 -14.53
CA ARG A 325 -14.38 11.95 -14.83
C ARG A 325 -14.42 10.43 -14.72
N ARG A 326 -13.85 9.72 -15.69
CA ARG A 326 -13.87 8.25 -15.75
C ARG A 326 -12.46 7.70 -15.82
N TRP A 327 -12.14 6.80 -14.91
CA TRP A 327 -10.88 6.07 -14.88
C TRP A 327 -11.15 4.62 -15.28
N TRP A 328 -10.63 4.21 -16.44
CA TRP A 328 -10.83 2.90 -17.03
C TRP A 328 -9.60 2.02 -16.90
N PHE A 329 -9.82 0.77 -16.53
CA PHE A 329 -8.83 -0.29 -16.37
C PHE A 329 -9.17 -1.48 -17.28
N THR A 330 -8.17 -2.33 -17.53
CA THR A 330 -8.37 -3.68 -18.06
C THR A 330 -7.73 -4.70 -17.13
N ALA A 331 -8.23 -5.93 -17.14
CA ALA A 331 -7.70 -7.01 -16.30
C ALA A 331 -6.26 -7.42 -16.69
N ASP A 332 -5.91 -7.26 -17.97
CA ASP A 332 -4.66 -7.74 -18.57
C ASP A 332 -3.54 -6.70 -18.60
N ARG A 333 -3.85 -5.40 -18.41
CA ARG A 333 -2.86 -4.33 -18.48
C ARG A 333 -2.69 -3.65 -17.14
N ASN A 334 -1.43 -3.40 -16.83
CA ASN A 334 -1.05 -2.43 -15.83
C ASN A 334 -1.12 -1.03 -16.44
N GLY A 335 -1.87 -0.13 -15.81
CA GLY A 335 -2.11 1.22 -16.28
C GLY A 335 -3.58 1.57 -16.28
N VAL A 336 -3.88 2.80 -16.71
CA VAL A 336 -5.20 3.38 -16.62
C VAL A 336 -5.43 4.36 -17.76
N ARG A 337 -6.69 4.56 -18.11
CA ARG A 337 -7.11 5.59 -19.05
C ARG A 337 -8.10 6.56 -18.40
N LEU A 338 -7.82 7.85 -18.50
CA LEU A 338 -8.68 8.93 -18.02
C LEU A 338 -9.55 9.45 -19.18
N GLU A 339 -10.86 9.53 -18.97
CA GLU A 339 -11.78 10.30 -19.82
C GLU A 339 -12.44 11.42 -19.01
N ALA A 340 -12.31 12.67 -19.49
CA ALA A 340 -12.94 13.84 -18.86
C ALA A 340 -13.22 14.93 -19.89
N GLY A 341 -14.49 15.16 -20.24
CA GLY A 341 -14.85 16.10 -21.30
C GLY A 341 -14.20 15.72 -22.65
N ALA A 342 -13.33 16.57 -23.16
CA ALA A 342 -12.53 16.30 -24.37
C ALA A 342 -11.21 15.54 -24.10
N VAL A 343 -10.82 15.37 -22.83
CA VAL A 343 -9.60 14.64 -22.45
C VAL A 343 -9.84 13.14 -22.55
N ASN A 344 -8.92 12.45 -23.23
CA ASN A 344 -8.81 10.99 -23.25
C ASN A 344 -7.33 10.62 -23.18
N GLU A 345 -6.84 10.32 -21.97
CA GLU A 345 -5.42 10.16 -21.68
C GLU A 345 -5.10 8.73 -21.26
N ALA A 346 -4.20 8.09 -22.02
CA ALA A 346 -3.74 6.72 -21.80
C ALA A 346 -2.43 6.72 -21.00
N ILE A 347 -2.47 6.18 -19.77
CA ILE A 347 -1.36 6.18 -18.83
C ILE A 347 -0.98 4.72 -18.54
N PHE A 348 -0.18 4.17 -19.45
CA PHE A 348 0.35 2.81 -19.34
C PHE A 348 1.88 2.86 -19.16
N PRO A 349 2.49 1.85 -18.51
CA PRO A 349 3.91 1.61 -18.60
C PRO A 349 4.34 1.54 -20.07
N LEU A 350 5.53 2.04 -20.37
CA LEU A 350 6.11 1.86 -21.70
C LEU A 350 6.30 0.36 -21.93
N ARG A 351 5.97 -0.14 -23.13
CA ARG A 351 6.35 -1.51 -23.50
C ARG A 351 7.88 -1.57 -23.56
N GLU A 352 8.50 -2.61 -23.00
CA GLU A 352 9.96 -2.85 -23.10
C GLU A 352 10.47 -2.77 -24.56
N GLU A 353 9.62 -3.13 -25.53
CA GLU A 353 9.91 -3.00 -26.96
C GLU A 353 10.16 -1.54 -27.41
N GLU A 354 9.46 -0.54 -26.86
CA GLU A 354 9.62 0.86 -27.27
C GLU A 354 10.92 1.49 -26.76
N GLU A 355 11.38 1.13 -25.56
CA GLU A 355 12.69 1.57 -25.06
C GLU A 355 13.83 0.94 -25.85
N THR A 356 13.72 -0.35 -26.17
CA THR A 356 14.68 -1.05 -27.04
C THR A 356 14.74 -0.39 -28.42
N THR A 357 13.59 -0.02 -28.98
CA THR A 357 13.51 0.66 -30.29
C THR A 357 14.07 2.07 -30.25
N ARG A 358 13.84 2.84 -29.18
CA ARG A 358 14.42 4.18 -28.98
C ARG A 358 15.94 4.12 -28.82
N TRP A 359 16.44 3.12 -28.08
CA TRP A 359 17.87 2.92 -27.89
C TRP A 359 18.58 2.45 -29.15
N GLN A 360 17.96 1.54 -29.91
CA GLN A 360 18.43 1.15 -31.25
C GLN A 360 18.42 2.32 -32.23
N ARG A 361 17.39 3.19 -32.21
CA ARG A 361 17.34 4.42 -33.03
C ARG A 361 18.43 5.42 -32.63
N PHE A 362 18.70 5.57 -31.33
CA PHE A 362 19.77 6.43 -30.83
C PHE A 362 21.16 5.90 -31.23
N GLN A 363 21.41 4.60 -31.10
CA GLN A 363 22.65 3.96 -31.57
C GLN A 363 22.83 4.11 -33.08
N ALA A 364 21.77 3.91 -33.86
CA ALA A 364 21.82 4.08 -35.32
C ALA A 364 22.09 5.54 -35.73
N TRP A 365 21.53 6.52 -35.01
CA TRP A 365 21.82 7.94 -35.21
C TRP A 365 23.28 8.27 -34.86
N TRP A 366 23.78 7.76 -33.74
CA TRP A 366 25.15 8.01 -33.27
C TRP A 366 26.21 7.41 -34.20
N HIS A 367 25.93 6.24 -34.79
CA HIS A 367 26.79 5.65 -35.82
C HIS A 367 26.80 6.45 -37.13
N ARG A 368 25.66 7.02 -37.56
CA ARG A 368 25.60 7.90 -38.75
C ARG A 368 26.25 9.26 -38.54
N ALA A 369 26.32 9.76 -37.31
CA ALA A 369 26.98 11.02 -36.99
C ALA A 369 28.52 10.90 -36.93
N ARG A 370 29.06 9.67 -36.97
CA ARG A 370 30.50 9.36 -36.94
C ARG A 370 31.06 8.85 -38.27
N SER A 371 30.20 8.65 -39.28
CA SER A 371 30.54 8.41 -40.68
C SER A 371 30.38 9.69 -41.47
#